data_AF-A0A2X1ZUG4-F1
#
_entry.id   AF-A0A2X1ZUG4-F1
#
_cell.length_a   1.000
_cell.length_b   1.000
_cell.length_c   1.000
_cell.angle_alpha   90.00
_cell.angle_beta   90.00
_cell.angle_gamma   90.00
#
_symmetry.space_group_name_H-M   'P 1'
#
loop_
_entity.id
_entity.type
_entity.pdbx_description
1 polymer ?
#
loop_
_entity_poly.entity_id
_entity_poly.type
_entity_poly.pdbx_seq_one_letter_code
_entity_poly.pdbx_strand_id
1 'polypeptide(L)'
;MKKKILTIFLVLIAAITLGACSANTTAYLDASQKVADWKGSKVSGQLEYNVEVKNPETQEVMKINFPVSLKGEQVGKDKAHVVMNMDFSKFKKEIAKMSDNQEEIAGLNKDVPDVIKMDLYVKGNEVIFSKDIFALGNDSFKDIKEDYISIADEENGLSPKAAQYFNSEEFKTDLINLMNLATKDIKQEIDFKVEGNTYTLDASSDAIIDEFIKSADGVMKNWDAVSTSALAIIDKAGLPMDEEERKDFKELNKEYKAEDLKEAAKGIKEMIKGSKISQKTTFEENKLVQDLAMQVNVADFVKVSVKGKMDTVKDENVKINFPTSVKKLTTEEYMKLIMPEVSLVTVRVNGEDITFEDPEALPKIMNDRTMLAARAFYEKIGAKVDWNGKDRTVTVTKDNDKIVLKIDSNKALVNGKEVALDSPAVIVKDKTYIPVRFVSEAFGYKVKYDKNEGMPIVDIFNMTEKELEAKLAEIEKEDNYKMIASMKSTGQKDEEIVETLKELYEGEELEKILAAKAELDKNPELLKKYQEENKKELEEILGEDKEEVKEADKKENKEVKEEKVAEKTEKSAEKVAKVLFSVVK
;
A
#
# COMPACT_ATOMS: atom_id res chain seq x y z
N MET A 1 5.18 8.83 -16.81
CA MET A 1 4.87 10.20 -17.26
C MET A 1 3.43 10.61 -16.93
N LYS A 2 2.41 9.89 -17.41
CA LYS A 2 0.98 10.09 -17.07
C LYS A 2 0.66 10.16 -15.57
N LYS A 3 1.37 9.39 -14.73
CA LYS A 3 1.19 9.41 -13.26
C LYS A 3 1.35 10.80 -12.63
N LYS A 4 2.29 11.65 -13.10
CA LYS A 4 2.50 13.01 -12.55
C LYS A 4 1.36 13.96 -12.93
N ILE A 5 0.93 13.92 -14.20
CA ILE A 5 -0.18 14.71 -14.74
C ILE A 5 -1.50 14.34 -14.03
N LEU A 6 -1.75 13.04 -13.90
CA LEU A 6 -2.92 12.51 -13.19
C LEU A 6 -2.89 12.90 -11.70
N THR A 7 -1.72 12.88 -11.06
CA THR A 7 -1.57 13.31 -9.66
C THR A 7 -1.94 14.79 -9.48
N ILE A 8 -1.45 15.69 -10.35
CA ILE A 8 -1.78 17.12 -10.29
C ILE A 8 -3.29 17.33 -10.46
N PHE A 9 -3.91 16.63 -11.41
CA PHE A 9 -5.35 16.67 -11.63
C PHE A 9 -6.12 16.17 -10.40
N LEU A 10 -5.78 15.00 -9.86
CA LEU A 10 -6.44 14.41 -8.68
C LEU A 10 -6.33 15.30 -7.45
N VAL A 11 -5.18 15.92 -7.20
CA VAL A 11 -4.99 16.87 -6.10
C VAL A 11 -5.91 18.08 -6.27
N LEU A 12 -6.03 18.61 -7.49
CA LEU A 12 -6.94 19.73 -7.78
C LEU A 12 -8.40 19.34 -7.53
N ILE A 13 -8.84 18.18 -8.03
CA ILE A 13 -10.22 17.71 -7.82
C ILE A 13 -10.50 17.45 -6.34
N ALA A 14 -9.55 16.83 -5.61
CA ALA A 14 -9.66 16.57 -4.17
C ALA A 14 -9.82 17.86 -3.36
N ALA A 15 -9.07 18.91 -3.70
CA ALA A 15 -9.21 20.22 -3.06
C ALA A 15 -10.62 20.82 -3.27
N ILE A 16 -11.19 20.66 -4.48
CA ILE A 16 -12.52 21.18 -4.81
C ILE A 16 -13.62 20.40 -4.08
N THR A 17 -13.49 19.08 -3.97
CA THR A 17 -14.51 18.18 -3.39
C THR A 17 -14.77 18.43 -1.92
N LEU A 18 -13.74 18.83 -1.18
CA LEU A 18 -13.85 19.13 0.25
C LEU A 18 -14.35 20.56 0.52
N GLY A 19 -14.94 21.23 -0.48
CA GLY A 19 -15.62 22.50 -0.31
C GLY A 19 -14.70 23.72 -0.23
N ALA A 20 -13.42 23.62 -0.62
CA ALA A 20 -12.40 24.66 -0.43
C ALA A 20 -12.73 26.05 -1.04
N CYS A 21 -13.75 26.13 -1.89
CA CYS A 21 -14.16 27.35 -2.60
C CYS A 21 -15.49 27.96 -2.13
N SER A 22 -16.18 27.39 -1.15
CA SER A 22 -17.44 27.95 -0.66
C SER A 22 -17.21 29.13 0.30
N ALA A 23 -18.21 29.99 0.43
CA ALA A 23 -18.18 31.06 1.43
C ALA A 23 -18.12 30.52 2.88
N ASN A 24 -18.76 29.38 3.15
CA ASN A 24 -18.82 28.79 4.48
C ASN A 24 -17.49 28.12 4.86
N THR A 25 -16.85 27.40 3.92
CA THR A 25 -15.51 26.85 4.10
C THR A 25 -14.48 27.95 4.23
N THR A 26 -14.58 29.03 3.44
CA THR A 26 -13.71 30.20 3.60
C THR A 26 -13.84 30.78 5.03
N ALA A 27 -15.08 30.96 5.52
CA ALA A 27 -15.32 31.43 6.87
C ALA A 27 -14.79 30.47 7.95
N TYR A 28 -14.87 29.15 7.73
CA TYR A 28 -14.29 28.13 8.61
C TYR A 28 -12.75 28.22 8.64
N LEU A 29 -12.12 28.39 7.47
CA LEU A 29 -10.67 28.53 7.35
C LEU A 29 -10.19 29.83 8.02
N ASP A 30 -10.89 30.94 7.83
CA ASP A 30 -10.60 32.21 8.52
C ASP A 30 -10.71 32.08 10.05
N ALA A 31 -11.72 31.36 10.54
CA ALA A 31 -11.88 31.07 11.97
C ALA A 31 -10.75 30.17 12.49
N SER A 32 -10.36 29.15 11.72
CA SER A 32 -9.24 28.26 12.02
C SER A 32 -7.90 29.00 12.04
N GLN A 33 -7.70 29.95 11.11
CA GLN A 33 -6.50 30.77 11.05
C GLN A 33 -6.33 31.62 12.33
N LYS A 34 -7.42 32.16 12.88
CA LYS A 34 -7.37 32.91 14.15
C LYS A 34 -6.91 32.04 15.33
N VAL A 35 -7.28 30.76 15.34
CA VAL A 35 -6.79 29.79 16.34
C VAL A 35 -5.31 29.50 16.11
N ALA A 36 -4.90 29.30 14.85
CA ALA A 36 -3.49 29.08 14.49
C ALA A 36 -2.58 30.29 14.77
N ASP A 37 -3.14 31.50 14.85
CA ASP A 37 -2.42 32.73 15.22
C ASP A 37 -2.24 32.90 16.74
N TRP A 38 -2.80 32.00 17.57
CA TRP A 38 -2.51 32.00 19.01
C TRP A 38 -1.02 31.75 19.28
N LYS A 39 -0.44 32.52 20.21
CA LYS A 39 0.97 32.34 20.59
C LYS A 39 1.24 30.97 21.22
N GLY A 40 0.24 30.39 21.87
CA GLY A 40 0.29 29.03 22.37
C GLY A 40 -1.10 28.49 22.70
N SER A 41 -1.21 27.17 22.71
CA SER A 41 -2.44 26.45 23.02
C SER A 41 -2.16 25.09 23.64
N LYS A 42 -3.17 24.55 24.32
CA LYS A 42 -3.19 23.18 24.83
C LYS A 42 -4.35 22.45 24.18
N VAL A 43 -4.07 21.28 23.62
CA VAL A 43 -5.09 20.38 23.07
C VAL A 43 -5.27 19.19 24.01
N SER A 44 -6.51 18.75 24.17
CA SER A 44 -6.82 17.52 24.87
C SER A 44 -8.04 16.87 24.25
N GLY A 45 -8.07 15.55 24.19
CA GLY A 45 -9.20 14.85 23.60
C GLY A 45 -9.23 13.37 23.91
N GLN A 46 -10.38 12.78 23.59
CA GLN A 46 -10.58 11.33 23.62
C GLN A 46 -11.21 10.91 22.31
N LEU A 47 -10.64 9.87 21.70
CA LEU A 47 -11.16 9.21 20.52
C LEU A 47 -11.44 7.75 20.86
N GLU A 48 -12.54 7.21 20.36
CA GLU A 48 -12.90 5.81 20.45
C GLU A 48 -12.85 5.22 19.05
N TYR A 49 -11.86 4.36 18.81
CA TYR A 49 -11.77 3.57 17.59
C TYR A 49 -12.52 2.26 17.82
N ASN A 50 -13.44 1.92 16.94
CA ASN A 50 -14.20 0.69 16.97
C ASN A 50 -14.01 0.00 15.63
N VAL A 51 -13.43 -1.19 15.65
CA VAL A 51 -13.24 -2.04 14.49
C VAL A 51 -14.17 -3.23 14.64
N GLU A 52 -15.06 -3.42 13.67
CA GLU A 52 -15.88 -4.60 13.54
C GLU A 52 -15.38 -5.40 12.34
N VAL A 53 -14.98 -6.65 12.56
CA VAL A 53 -14.56 -7.58 11.50
C VAL A 53 -15.56 -8.72 11.49
N LYS A 54 -16.23 -8.91 10.37
CA LYS A 54 -17.17 -9.98 10.13
C LYS A 54 -16.48 -11.10 9.37
N ASN A 55 -16.46 -12.29 9.93
CA ASN A 55 -15.98 -13.48 9.25
C ASN A 55 -16.94 -13.80 8.09
N PRO A 56 -16.45 -13.88 6.84
CA PRO A 56 -17.31 -14.12 5.68
C PRO A 56 -17.95 -15.52 5.68
N GLU A 57 -17.29 -16.52 6.28
CA GLU A 57 -17.74 -17.91 6.32
C GLU A 57 -18.72 -18.16 7.47
N THR A 58 -18.35 -17.74 8.69
CA THR A 58 -19.15 -18.03 9.90
C THR A 58 -20.21 -16.97 10.18
N GLN A 59 -20.11 -15.80 9.52
CA GLN A 59 -20.92 -14.60 9.78
C GLN A 59 -20.75 -14.02 11.20
N GLU A 60 -19.82 -14.54 12.00
CA GLU A 60 -19.50 -14.01 13.33
C GLU A 60 -18.84 -12.64 13.21
N VAL A 61 -19.17 -11.73 14.14
CA VAL A 61 -18.66 -10.36 14.15
C VAL A 61 -17.77 -10.17 15.37
N MET A 62 -16.48 -10.00 15.12
CA MET A 62 -15.51 -9.54 16.10
C MET A 62 -15.64 -8.03 16.26
N LYS A 63 -15.69 -7.53 17.50
CA LYS A 63 -15.70 -6.10 17.80
C LYS A 63 -14.53 -5.75 18.69
N ILE A 64 -13.74 -4.80 18.24
CA ILE A 64 -12.56 -4.34 18.96
C ILE A 64 -12.70 -2.84 19.19
N ASN A 65 -12.51 -2.41 20.43
CA ASN A 65 -12.55 -1.01 20.82
C ASN A 65 -11.18 -0.59 21.36
N PHE A 66 -10.61 0.46 20.78
CA PHE A 66 -9.36 1.08 21.18
C PHE A 66 -9.64 2.53 21.62
N PRO A 67 -9.72 2.80 22.93
CA PRO A 67 -9.78 4.17 23.40
C PRO A 67 -8.40 4.81 23.24
N VAL A 68 -8.38 6.03 22.71
CA VAL A 68 -7.20 6.84 22.52
C VAL A 68 -7.38 8.15 23.26
N SER A 69 -6.44 8.45 24.15
CA SER A 69 -6.37 9.76 24.80
C SER A 69 -5.30 10.59 24.11
N LEU A 70 -5.61 11.86 23.85
CA LEU A 70 -4.70 12.81 23.24
C LEU A 70 -4.51 13.98 24.19
N LYS A 71 -3.25 14.40 24.35
CA LYS A 71 -2.87 15.68 24.95
C LYS A 71 -1.80 16.30 24.10
N GLY A 72 -1.79 17.62 24.01
CA GLY A 72 -0.75 18.30 23.30
C GLY A 72 -0.66 19.76 23.64
N GLU A 73 0.41 20.36 23.15
CA GLU A 73 0.83 21.71 23.37
C GLU A 73 1.31 22.28 22.04
N GLN A 74 0.99 23.54 21.77
CA GLN A 74 1.44 24.26 20.58
C GLN A 74 2.04 25.59 20.99
N VAL A 75 3.13 26.00 20.33
CA VAL A 75 3.76 27.32 20.48
C VAL A 75 3.96 27.93 19.10
N GLY A 76 3.17 28.98 18.80
CA GLY A 76 3.10 29.59 17.47
C GLY A 76 2.67 28.58 16.39
N LYS A 77 3.12 28.81 15.16
CA LYS A 77 2.77 27.96 14.00
C LYS A 77 3.69 26.77 13.80
N ASP A 78 4.88 26.80 14.41
CA ASP A 78 5.98 25.92 14.01
C ASP A 78 6.34 24.88 15.07
N LYS A 79 5.75 24.92 16.27
CA LYS A 79 6.13 24.02 17.35
C LYS A 79 4.92 23.36 17.97
N ALA A 80 4.96 22.04 18.04
CA ALA A 80 3.95 21.25 18.73
C ALA A 80 4.59 20.09 19.50
N HIS A 81 3.91 19.66 20.55
CA HIS A 81 4.16 18.42 21.28
C HIS A 81 2.83 17.71 21.47
N VAL A 82 2.71 16.47 21.01
CA VAL A 82 1.49 15.68 21.07
C VAL A 82 1.81 14.33 21.67
N VAL A 83 1.08 13.95 22.69
CA VAL A 83 1.14 12.64 23.32
C VAL A 83 -0.22 11.96 23.12
N MET A 84 -0.20 10.82 22.44
CA MET A 84 -1.35 9.94 22.31
C MET A 84 -1.08 8.64 23.04
N ASN A 85 -2.04 8.17 23.83
CA ASN A 85 -1.96 6.86 24.47
C ASN A 85 -3.07 5.97 23.90
N MET A 86 -2.67 4.84 23.34
CA MET A 86 -3.56 3.81 22.81
C MET A 86 -3.57 2.61 23.75
N ASP A 87 -4.75 2.23 24.24
CA ASP A 87 -4.92 1.10 25.16
C ASP A 87 -5.28 -0.19 24.38
N PHE A 88 -4.35 -1.14 24.37
CA PHE A 88 -4.48 -2.45 23.74
C PHE A 88 -4.94 -3.54 24.71
N SER A 89 -5.13 -3.24 26.00
CA SER A 89 -5.49 -4.24 27.00
C SER A 89 -6.83 -4.93 26.70
N LYS A 90 -7.80 -4.19 26.16
CA LYS A 90 -9.08 -4.75 25.70
C LYS A 90 -8.91 -5.64 24.47
N PHE A 91 -8.12 -5.20 23.49
CA PHE A 91 -7.83 -5.99 22.30
C PHE A 91 -7.19 -7.34 22.67
N LYS A 92 -6.15 -7.32 23.50
CA LYS A 92 -5.51 -8.55 24.00
C LYS A 92 -6.48 -9.49 24.69
N LYS A 93 -7.40 -8.95 25.51
CA LYS A 93 -8.44 -9.74 26.18
C LYS A 93 -9.43 -10.35 25.21
N GLU A 94 -9.82 -9.66 24.14
CA GLU A 94 -10.72 -10.22 23.12
C GLU A 94 -10.02 -11.29 22.29
N ILE A 95 -8.75 -11.08 21.87
CA ILE A 95 -7.96 -12.10 21.17
C ILE A 95 -7.76 -13.34 22.06
N ALA A 96 -7.47 -13.17 23.34
CA ALA A 96 -7.29 -14.29 24.28
C ALA A 96 -8.58 -15.11 24.53
N LYS A 97 -9.76 -14.60 24.17
CA LYS A 97 -11.01 -15.37 24.20
C LYS A 97 -11.26 -16.17 22.92
N MET A 98 -10.57 -15.82 21.84
CA MET A 98 -10.77 -16.36 20.50
C MET A 98 -9.68 -17.35 20.10
N SER A 99 -8.48 -17.22 20.68
CA SER A 99 -7.40 -18.20 20.51
C SER A 99 -7.39 -19.17 21.69
N ASP A 100 -7.43 -20.47 21.39
CA ASP A 100 -7.17 -21.53 22.37
C ASP A 100 -5.65 -21.79 22.53
N ASN A 101 -4.81 -21.16 21.71
CA ASN A 101 -3.37 -21.33 21.68
C ASN A 101 -2.68 -20.43 22.72
N GLN A 102 -2.24 -21.03 23.82
CA GLN A 102 -1.55 -20.33 24.92
C GLN A 102 -0.20 -19.73 24.50
N GLU A 103 0.47 -20.28 23.47
CA GLU A 103 1.73 -19.73 22.97
C GLU A 103 1.52 -18.45 22.17
N GLU A 104 0.46 -18.38 21.34
CA GLU A 104 0.07 -17.15 20.64
C GLU A 104 -0.34 -16.04 21.61
N ILE A 105 -1.11 -16.37 22.65
CA ILE A 105 -1.50 -15.42 23.69
C ILE A 105 -0.26 -14.94 24.46
N ALA A 106 0.69 -15.84 24.76
CA ALA A 106 1.94 -15.48 25.42
C ALA A 106 2.81 -14.58 24.52
N GLY A 107 2.91 -14.88 23.23
CA GLY A 107 3.60 -14.06 22.23
C GLY A 107 2.99 -12.66 22.12
N LEU A 108 1.67 -12.56 21.91
CA LEU A 108 0.96 -11.29 21.86
C LEU A 108 1.17 -10.45 23.13
N ASN A 109 1.12 -11.07 24.31
CA ASN A 109 1.32 -10.36 25.57
C ASN A 109 2.77 -9.90 25.77
N LYS A 110 3.73 -10.63 25.21
CA LYS A 110 5.16 -10.29 25.24
C LYS A 110 5.48 -9.17 24.27
N ASP A 111 4.93 -9.22 23.06
CA ASP A 111 5.35 -8.38 21.94
C ASP A 111 4.52 -7.09 21.83
N VAL A 112 3.25 -7.12 22.24
CA VAL A 112 2.39 -5.93 22.25
C VAL A 112 2.33 -5.37 23.67
N PRO A 113 2.66 -4.10 23.93
CA PRO A 113 2.43 -3.49 25.24
C PRO A 113 0.93 -3.31 25.55
N ASP A 114 0.56 -3.19 26.83
CA ASP A 114 -0.84 -2.85 27.19
C ASP A 114 -1.23 -1.44 26.75
N VAL A 115 -0.27 -0.51 26.80
CA VAL A 115 -0.45 0.87 26.37
C VAL A 115 0.71 1.24 25.47
N ILE A 116 0.38 1.76 24.30
CA ILE A 116 1.36 2.31 23.37
C ILE A 116 1.25 3.82 23.42
N LYS A 117 2.37 4.45 23.78
CA LYS A 117 2.50 5.90 23.83
C LYS A 117 3.15 6.37 22.53
N MET A 118 2.40 7.16 21.75
CA MET A 118 2.96 7.95 20.67
C MET A 118 3.31 9.33 21.22
N ASP A 119 4.59 9.61 21.36
CA ASP A 119 5.11 10.91 21.81
C ASP A 119 5.77 11.62 20.62
N LEU A 120 5.15 12.69 20.14
CA LEU A 120 5.50 13.37 18.90
C LEU A 120 5.77 14.85 19.12
N TYR A 121 6.87 15.34 18.58
CA TYR A 121 7.22 16.75 18.54
C TYR A 121 7.30 17.21 17.09
N VAL A 122 6.87 18.45 16.85
CA VAL A 122 7.01 19.14 15.56
C VAL A 122 7.84 20.39 15.79
N LYS A 123 8.81 20.63 14.91
CA LYS A 123 9.66 21.82 14.91
C LYS A 123 9.89 22.29 13.47
N GLY A 124 9.07 23.23 13.00
CA GLY A 124 9.00 23.57 11.58
C GLY A 124 8.58 22.34 10.78
N ASN A 125 9.44 21.91 9.85
CA ASN A 125 9.23 20.71 9.04
C ASN A 125 9.83 19.43 9.67
N GLU A 126 10.53 19.53 10.80
CA GLU A 126 11.11 18.37 11.48
C GLU A 126 10.06 17.70 12.37
N VAL A 127 9.78 16.43 12.11
CA VAL A 127 8.91 15.60 12.96
C VAL A 127 9.79 14.64 13.76
N ILE A 128 9.62 14.66 15.07
CA ILE A 128 10.40 13.87 16.02
C ILE A 128 9.43 12.96 16.78
N PHE A 129 9.61 11.65 16.74
CA PHE A 129 8.74 10.69 17.40
C PHE A 129 9.53 9.78 18.33
N SER A 130 8.92 9.39 19.44
CA SER A 130 9.48 8.38 20.35
C SER A 130 9.64 7.05 19.63
N LYS A 131 10.75 6.37 19.88
CA LYS A 131 11.01 5.02 19.38
C LYS A 131 9.92 4.01 19.78
N ASP A 132 9.24 4.25 20.91
CA ASP A 132 8.15 3.41 21.44
C ASP A 132 6.99 3.19 20.44
N ILE A 133 6.79 4.09 19.47
CA ILE A 133 5.78 3.91 18.42
C ILE A 133 6.06 2.67 17.56
N PHE A 134 7.32 2.24 17.45
CA PHE A 134 7.74 1.06 16.71
C PHE A 134 7.83 -0.19 17.57
N ALA A 135 7.33 -0.16 18.80
CA ALA A 135 7.25 -1.36 19.63
C ALA A 135 6.41 -2.48 19.00
N LEU A 136 5.49 -2.13 18.08
CA LEU A 136 4.70 -3.07 17.27
C LEU A 136 5.38 -3.53 15.98
N GLY A 137 6.54 -2.96 15.63
CA GLY A 137 7.20 -3.15 14.35
C GLY A 137 8.29 -4.23 14.37
N ASN A 138 8.93 -4.42 13.21
CA ASN A 138 10.08 -5.31 13.05
C ASN A 138 11.28 -4.82 13.90
N ASP A 139 12.21 -5.72 14.20
CA ASP A 139 13.44 -5.51 14.98
C ASP A 139 14.38 -4.43 14.41
N SER A 140 14.09 -3.89 13.23
CA SER A 140 14.84 -2.83 12.53
C SER A 140 15.16 -1.61 13.40
N PHE A 141 14.34 -1.31 14.41
CA PHE A 141 14.52 -0.15 15.30
C PHE A 141 15.34 -0.47 16.56
N LYS A 142 15.65 -1.75 16.85
CA LYS A 142 16.36 -2.16 18.07
C LYS A 142 17.78 -1.62 18.14
N ASP A 143 18.44 -1.42 17.00
CA ASP A 143 19.81 -0.92 16.93
C ASP A 143 19.93 0.60 17.15
N ILE A 144 18.81 1.32 17.16
CA ILE A 144 18.78 2.75 17.47
C ILE A 144 18.84 2.95 18.98
N LYS A 145 19.92 3.59 19.43
CA LYS A 145 20.21 3.80 20.87
C LYS A 145 19.45 4.98 21.44
N GLU A 146 19.11 5.95 20.60
CA GLU A 146 18.36 7.13 20.94
C GLU A 146 16.90 6.79 21.27
N ASP A 147 16.30 7.62 22.13
CA ASP A 147 14.91 7.44 22.58
C ASP A 147 13.91 7.98 21.56
N TYR A 148 14.37 8.92 20.71
CA TYR A 148 13.59 9.56 19.67
C TYR A 148 14.28 9.44 18.32
N ILE A 149 13.47 9.49 17.29
CA ILE A 149 13.89 9.52 15.90
C ILE A 149 13.29 10.78 15.28
N SER A 150 14.10 11.55 14.55
CA SER A 150 13.60 12.65 13.74
C SER A 150 13.73 12.32 12.26
N ILE A 151 12.64 12.51 11.53
CA ILE A 151 12.70 12.59 10.08
C ILE A 151 12.87 14.07 9.76
N ALA A 152 14.05 14.43 9.32
CA ALA A 152 14.27 15.73 8.72
C ALA A 152 13.89 15.61 7.24
N ASP A 153 12.93 16.41 6.80
CA ASP A 153 12.66 16.53 5.37
C ASP A 153 13.90 17.20 4.73
N GLU A 154 14.69 16.43 3.99
CA GLU A 154 15.73 16.99 3.12
C GLU A 154 15.01 17.77 2.00
N GLU A 155 14.91 19.09 2.17
CA GLU A 155 14.39 20.03 1.18
C GLU A 155 13.05 19.63 0.49
N ASN A 156 12.14 18.84 1.05
CA ASN A 156 10.85 18.48 0.43
C ASN A 156 10.97 17.97 -1.04
N GLY A 157 12.16 17.59 -1.51
CA GLY A 157 12.47 17.44 -2.95
C GLY A 157 12.19 18.68 -3.82
N LEU A 158 11.91 19.84 -3.22
CA LEU A 158 11.59 21.09 -3.91
C LEU A 158 12.84 21.95 -4.06
N SER A 159 13.04 22.52 -5.25
CA SER A 159 14.11 23.50 -5.43
C SER A 159 13.91 24.70 -4.48
N PRO A 160 14.98 25.40 -4.05
CA PRO A 160 14.87 26.62 -3.24
C PRO A 160 13.93 27.67 -3.87
N LYS A 161 13.89 27.72 -5.21
CA LYS A 161 12.96 28.58 -5.96
C LYS A 161 11.49 28.16 -5.75
N ALA A 162 11.19 26.87 -5.85
CA ALA A 162 9.85 26.34 -5.62
C ALA A 162 9.40 26.57 -4.18
N ALA A 163 10.28 26.29 -3.21
CA ALA A 163 10.01 26.52 -1.79
C ALA A 163 9.74 28.01 -1.49
N GLN A 164 10.52 28.92 -2.07
CA GLN A 164 10.29 30.37 -1.91
C GLN A 164 8.95 30.80 -2.52
N TYR A 165 8.64 30.31 -3.72
CA TYR A 165 7.40 30.67 -4.41
C TYR A 165 6.16 30.14 -3.69
N PHE A 166 6.11 28.87 -3.27
CA PHE A 166 4.95 28.30 -2.56
C PHE A 166 4.68 28.93 -1.19
N ASN A 167 5.67 29.59 -0.58
CA ASN A 167 5.50 30.36 0.65
C ASN A 167 5.12 31.83 0.42
N SER A 168 4.96 32.26 -0.83
CA SER A 168 4.69 33.66 -1.18
C SER A 168 3.19 34.01 -1.23
N GLU A 169 2.88 35.29 -1.03
CA GLU A 169 1.53 35.82 -1.29
C GLU A 169 1.14 35.75 -2.78
N GLU A 170 2.12 35.75 -3.67
CA GLU A 170 1.91 35.56 -5.10
C GLU A 170 1.32 34.17 -5.38
N PHE A 171 1.90 33.11 -4.80
CA PHE A 171 1.37 31.76 -4.96
C PHE A 171 -0.05 31.62 -4.42
N LYS A 172 -0.37 32.22 -3.27
CA LYS A 172 -1.75 32.23 -2.74
C LYS A 172 -2.72 32.85 -3.75
N THR A 173 -2.33 33.96 -4.37
CA THR A 173 -3.16 34.64 -5.39
C THR A 173 -3.32 33.77 -6.63
N ASP A 174 -2.23 33.18 -7.13
CA ASP A 174 -2.26 32.29 -8.30
C ASP A 174 -3.11 31.03 -8.04
N LEU A 175 -3.01 30.44 -6.84
CA LEU A 175 -3.80 29.29 -6.42
C LEU A 175 -5.29 29.64 -6.34
N ILE A 176 -5.65 30.79 -5.75
CA ILE A 176 -7.06 31.26 -5.70
C ILE A 176 -7.61 31.44 -7.12
N ASN A 177 -6.83 32.03 -8.03
CA ASN A 177 -7.24 32.22 -9.42
C ASN A 177 -7.42 30.88 -10.14
N LEU A 178 -6.51 29.93 -9.96
CA LEU A 178 -6.63 28.57 -10.49
C LEU A 178 -7.91 27.89 -9.99
N MET A 179 -8.16 27.96 -8.67
CA MET A 179 -9.35 27.36 -8.06
C MET A 179 -10.64 28.01 -8.60
N ASN A 180 -10.70 29.33 -8.71
CA ASN A 180 -11.86 30.03 -9.27
C ASN A 180 -12.12 29.66 -10.74
N LEU A 181 -11.08 29.44 -11.54
CA LEU A 181 -11.21 28.94 -12.92
C LEU A 181 -11.74 27.51 -12.93
N ALA A 182 -11.19 26.65 -12.08
CA ALA A 182 -11.56 25.25 -11.98
C ALA A 182 -13.02 25.07 -11.50
N THR A 183 -13.49 25.93 -10.60
CA THR A 183 -14.84 25.83 -9.99
C THR A 183 -15.90 26.74 -10.61
N LYS A 184 -15.59 27.46 -11.69
CA LYS A 184 -16.46 28.49 -12.26
C LYS A 184 -17.91 28.04 -12.50
N ASP A 185 -18.09 26.79 -12.96
CA ASP A 185 -19.40 26.21 -13.29
C ASP A 185 -19.78 25.04 -12.36
N ILE A 186 -19.06 24.88 -11.25
CA ILE A 186 -19.26 23.80 -10.28
C ILE A 186 -20.03 24.35 -9.09
N LYS A 187 -21.28 23.90 -8.93
CA LYS A 187 -22.05 24.17 -7.72
C LYS A 187 -21.74 23.11 -6.67
N GLN A 188 -21.07 23.50 -5.59
CA GLN A 188 -20.77 22.59 -4.48
C GLN A 188 -22.05 22.16 -3.74
N GLU A 189 -22.15 20.86 -3.45
CA GLU A 189 -23.26 20.28 -2.66
C GLU A 189 -22.82 19.91 -1.25
N ILE A 190 -21.54 19.54 -1.08
CA ILE A 190 -20.91 19.33 0.22
C ILE A 190 -20.32 20.64 0.71
N ASP A 191 -20.84 21.15 1.83
CA ASP A 191 -20.39 22.39 2.42
C ASP A 191 -20.65 22.41 3.94
N PHE A 192 -19.96 23.30 4.66
CA PHE A 192 -20.23 23.56 6.06
C PHE A 192 -21.61 24.20 6.25
N LYS A 193 -22.40 23.63 7.16
CA LYS A 193 -23.53 24.32 7.78
C LYS A 193 -23.00 25.25 8.87
N VAL A 194 -23.33 26.53 8.77
CA VAL A 194 -22.86 27.56 9.69
C VAL A 194 -24.00 28.03 10.60
N GLU A 195 -23.81 27.85 11.90
CA GLU A 195 -24.72 28.31 12.95
C GLU A 195 -23.92 29.19 13.93
N GLY A 196 -23.88 30.50 13.66
CA GLY A 196 -23.07 31.43 14.44
C GLY A 196 -21.57 31.14 14.29
N ASN A 197 -20.92 30.73 15.39
CA ASN A 197 -19.51 30.36 15.44
C ASN A 197 -19.29 28.83 15.34
N THR A 198 -20.34 28.08 15.00
CA THR A 198 -20.31 26.63 14.88
C THR A 198 -20.44 26.21 13.43
N TYR A 199 -19.55 25.32 13.00
CA TYR A 199 -19.42 24.83 11.63
C TYR A 199 -19.57 23.32 11.66
N THR A 200 -20.56 22.80 10.93
CA THR A 200 -20.82 21.35 10.85
C THR A 200 -20.70 20.87 9.41
N LEU A 201 -19.86 19.88 9.19
CA LEU A 201 -19.70 19.18 7.92
C LEU A 201 -20.18 17.74 8.08
N ASP A 202 -21.20 17.34 7.33
CA ASP A 202 -21.70 15.98 7.26
C ASP A 202 -21.66 15.51 5.82
N ALA A 203 -21.03 14.37 5.55
CA ALA A 203 -20.98 13.80 4.21
C ALA A 203 -20.99 12.27 4.26
N SER A 204 -21.75 11.64 3.37
CA SER A 204 -21.64 10.20 3.09
C SER A 204 -20.57 9.95 2.03
N SER A 205 -20.03 8.73 1.98
CA SER A 205 -19.15 8.32 0.88
C SER A 205 -19.78 8.55 -0.49
N ASP A 206 -21.07 8.24 -0.64
CA ASP A 206 -21.79 8.39 -1.91
C ASP A 206 -21.81 9.86 -2.35
N ALA A 207 -22.12 10.77 -1.43
CA ALA A 207 -22.13 12.20 -1.71
C ALA A 207 -20.73 12.70 -2.07
N ILE A 208 -19.68 12.24 -1.38
CA ILE A 208 -18.28 12.62 -1.66
C ILE A 208 -17.88 12.15 -3.06
N ILE A 209 -18.22 10.91 -3.41
CA ILE A 209 -17.92 10.36 -4.74
C ILE A 209 -18.71 11.10 -5.82
N ASP A 210 -19.99 11.41 -5.59
CA ASP A 210 -20.80 12.16 -6.54
C ASP A 210 -20.27 13.59 -6.76
N GLU A 211 -19.88 14.28 -5.69
CA GLU A 211 -19.24 15.60 -5.78
C GLU A 211 -17.87 15.50 -6.48
N PHE A 212 -17.12 14.40 -6.30
CA PHE A 212 -15.85 14.16 -6.99
C PHE A 212 -16.04 14.05 -8.50
N ILE A 213 -16.96 13.19 -8.93
CA ILE A 213 -17.27 13.00 -10.36
C ILE A 213 -17.73 14.31 -10.98
N LYS A 214 -18.65 15.00 -10.30
CA LYS A 214 -19.16 16.31 -10.73
C LYS A 214 -18.05 17.35 -10.84
N SER A 215 -17.13 17.35 -9.89
CA SER A 215 -15.99 18.28 -9.86
C SER A 215 -15.03 17.99 -11.01
N ALA A 216 -14.69 16.73 -11.23
CA ALA A 216 -13.87 16.30 -12.37
C ALA A 216 -14.51 16.72 -13.71
N ASP A 217 -15.80 16.44 -13.90
CA ASP A 217 -16.56 16.84 -15.09
C ASP A 217 -16.55 18.36 -15.30
N GLY A 218 -16.68 19.14 -14.23
CA GLY A 218 -16.68 20.60 -14.29
C GLY A 218 -15.32 21.19 -14.62
N VAL A 219 -14.25 20.67 -14.01
CA VAL A 219 -12.88 21.11 -14.27
C VAL A 219 -12.49 20.79 -15.71
N MET A 220 -12.85 19.61 -16.21
CA MET A 220 -12.51 19.18 -17.57
C MET A 220 -13.18 20.03 -18.65
N LYS A 221 -14.39 20.55 -18.40
CA LYS A 221 -15.05 21.52 -19.29
C LYS A 221 -14.31 22.85 -19.42
N ASN A 222 -13.57 23.24 -18.38
CA ASN A 222 -12.81 24.48 -18.31
C ASN A 222 -11.29 24.25 -18.45
N TRP A 223 -10.88 23.04 -18.87
CA TRP A 223 -9.50 22.58 -18.79
C TRP A 223 -8.49 23.44 -19.54
N ASP A 224 -8.85 24.02 -20.68
CA ASP A 224 -7.92 24.86 -21.45
C ASP A 224 -7.41 26.06 -20.63
N ALA A 225 -8.31 26.68 -19.85
CA ALA A 225 -7.96 27.78 -18.96
C ALA A 225 -7.26 27.29 -17.69
N VAL A 226 -7.74 26.18 -17.11
CA VAL A 226 -7.18 25.56 -15.90
C VAL A 226 -5.74 25.11 -16.15
N SER A 227 -5.49 24.37 -17.22
CA SER A 227 -4.17 23.87 -17.60
C SER A 227 -3.20 25.00 -17.91
N THR A 228 -3.65 26.07 -18.58
CA THR A 228 -2.82 27.26 -18.81
C THR A 228 -2.42 27.93 -17.51
N SER A 229 -3.36 28.10 -16.57
CA SER A 229 -3.08 28.68 -15.25
C SER A 229 -2.14 27.80 -14.41
N ALA A 230 -2.39 26.49 -14.39
CA ALA A 230 -1.56 25.52 -13.67
C ALA A 230 -0.12 25.46 -14.22
N LEU A 231 0.06 25.52 -15.54
CA LEU A 231 1.39 25.57 -16.16
C LEU A 231 2.15 26.86 -15.79
N ALA A 232 1.46 27.99 -15.64
CA ALA A 232 2.10 29.22 -15.17
C ALA A 232 2.61 29.09 -13.72
N ILE A 233 1.87 28.39 -12.85
CA ILE A 233 2.31 28.07 -11.49
C ILE A 233 3.54 27.16 -11.51
N ILE A 234 3.54 26.13 -12.37
CA ILE A 234 4.68 25.21 -12.58
C ILE A 234 5.94 26.00 -13.01
N ASP A 235 5.80 26.94 -13.94
CA ASP A 235 6.90 27.79 -14.43
C ASP A 235 7.47 28.72 -13.35
N LYS A 236 6.57 29.36 -12.58
CA LYS A 236 6.95 30.23 -11.46
C LYS A 236 7.67 29.45 -10.36
N ALA A 237 7.15 28.28 -10.01
CA ALA A 237 7.78 27.35 -9.08
C ALA A 237 9.12 26.80 -9.61
N GLY A 238 9.33 26.80 -10.93
CA GLY A 238 10.51 26.20 -11.56
C GLY A 238 10.51 24.68 -11.44
N LEU A 239 9.33 24.06 -11.47
CA LEU A 239 9.21 22.61 -11.49
C LEU A 239 9.59 22.09 -12.88
N PRO A 240 10.40 21.02 -12.98
CA PRO A 240 10.79 20.47 -14.27
C PRO A 240 9.59 19.82 -14.95
N MET A 241 9.30 20.26 -16.18
CA MET A 241 8.28 19.66 -17.05
C MET A 241 8.71 19.89 -18.50
N ASP A 242 8.93 18.82 -19.25
CA ASP A 242 9.39 18.89 -20.64
C ASP A 242 8.27 19.29 -21.62
N GLU A 243 8.60 19.48 -22.89
CA GLU A 243 7.64 19.94 -23.90
C GLU A 243 6.55 18.92 -24.22
N GLU A 244 6.86 17.63 -24.12
CA GLU A 244 5.91 16.54 -24.37
C GLU A 244 4.92 16.45 -23.20
N GLU A 245 5.43 16.45 -21.95
CA GLU A 245 4.61 16.49 -20.74
C GLU A 245 3.66 17.69 -20.73
N ARG A 246 4.14 18.87 -21.14
CA ARG A 246 3.32 20.09 -21.22
C ARG A 246 2.21 19.98 -22.25
N LYS A 247 2.48 19.31 -23.37
CA LYS A 247 1.50 19.08 -24.42
C LYS A 247 0.43 18.12 -23.91
N ASP A 248 0.83 16.98 -23.35
CA ASP A 248 -0.08 15.97 -22.81
C ASP A 248 -0.97 16.56 -21.70
N PHE A 249 -0.38 17.36 -20.80
CA PHE A 249 -1.13 18.04 -19.74
C PHE A 249 -2.22 18.97 -20.30
N LYS A 250 -1.94 19.71 -21.38
CA LYS A 250 -2.95 20.57 -22.03
C LYS A 250 -4.04 19.76 -22.74
N GLU A 251 -3.71 18.58 -23.25
CA GLU A 251 -4.62 17.74 -24.02
C GLU A 251 -5.41 16.73 -23.16
N LEU A 252 -5.19 16.70 -21.83
CA LEU A 252 -5.83 15.77 -20.90
C LEU A 252 -7.38 15.73 -21.01
N ASN A 253 -8.01 16.87 -21.29
CA ASN A 253 -9.47 16.93 -21.49
C ASN A 253 -9.98 16.18 -22.72
N LYS A 254 -9.12 15.91 -23.71
CA LYS A 254 -9.47 15.13 -24.91
C LYS A 254 -9.50 13.63 -24.62
N GLU A 255 -8.72 13.20 -23.62
CA GLU A 255 -8.66 11.80 -23.18
C GLU A 255 -9.68 11.52 -22.08
N TYR A 256 -10.09 12.54 -21.31
CA TYR A 256 -11.08 12.40 -20.25
C TYR A 256 -12.48 12.04 -20.77
N LYS A 257 -13.07 11.04 -20.12
CA LYS A 257 -14.45 10.63 -20.34
C LYS A 257 -15.19 10.50 -19.02
N ALA A 258 -16.33 11.18 -18.94
CA ALA A 258 -17.13 11.24 -17.74
C ALA A 258 -17.73 9.87 -17.38
N GLU A 259 -18.01 9.06 -18.41
CA GLU A 259 -18.60 7.73 -18.30
C GLU A 259 -17.64 6.75 -17.61
N ASP A 260 -16.35 6.77 -17.95
CA ASP A 260 -15.34 5.88 -17.35
C ASP A 260 -15.17 6.17 -15.86
N LEU A 261 -15.13 7.44 -15.48
CA LEU A 261 -15.06 7.84 -14.08
C LEU A 261 -16.32 7.41 -13.31
N LYS A 262 -17.50 7.52 -13.92
CA LYS A 262 -18.77 7.06 -13.32
C LYS A 262 -18.81 5.54 -13.17
N GLU A 263 -18.25 4.80 -14.12
CA GLU A 263 -18.20 3.35 -14.06
C GLU A 263 -17.24 2.88 -12.96
N ALA A 264 -16.01 3.41 -12.93
CA ALA A 264 -15.03 3.12 -11.87
C ALA A 264 -15.59 3.43 -10.47
N ALA A 265 -16.33 4.54 -10.34
CA ALA A 265 -16.96 4.93 -9.09
C ALA A 265 -18.01 3.94 -8.57
N LYS A 266 -18.67 3.13 -9.41
CA LYS A 266 -19.66 2.14 -8.94
C LYS A 266 -19.04 1.09 -8.03
N GLY A 267 -17.88 0.56 -8.43
CA GLY A 267 -17.15 -0.43 -7.63
C GLY A 267 -16.72 0.13 -6.28
N ILE A 268 -16.23 1.38 -6.27
CA ILE A 268 -15.84 2.07 -5.04
C ILE A 268 -17.07 2.32 -4.15
N LYS A 269 -18.17 2.83 -4.71
CA LYS A 269 -19.42 3.09 -3.95
C LYS A 269 -19.95 1.84 -3.26
N GLU A 270 -19.98 0.70 -3.96
CA GLU A 270 -20.38 -0.56 -3.34
C GLU A 270 -19.35 -1.02 -2.29
N MET A 271 -18.05 -0.88 -2.54
CA MET A 271 -17.01 -1.24 -1.58
C MET A 271 -17.11 -0.43 -0.29
N ILE A 272 -17.38 0.88 -0.34
CA ILE A 272 -17.41 1.74 0.85
C ILE A 272 -18.82 2.14 1.30
N LYS A 273 -19.83 1.40 0.86
CA LYS A 273 -21.24 1.73 1.06
C LYS A 273 -21.58 1.94 2.54
N GLY A 274 -22.30 3.02 2.82
CA GLY A 274 -22.71 3.39 4.18
C GLY A 274 -21.60 4.02 5.02
N SER A 275 -20.43 4.29 4.44
CA SER A 275 -19.41 5.13 5.06
C SER A 275 -19.87 6.58 5.14
N LYS A 276 -19.40 7.29 6.17
CA LYS A 276 -19.76 8.68 6.43
C LYS A 276 -18.73 9.37 7.32
N ILE A 277 -18.65 10.68 7.18
CA ILE A 277 -17.91 11.58 8.05
C ILE A 277 -18.85 12.65 8.58
N SER A 278 -18.66 13.01 9.84
CA SER A 278 -19.31 14.13 10.50
C SER A 278 -18.26 14.84 11.34
N GLN A 279 -18.13 16.14 11.13
CA GLN A 279 -17.27 17.00 11.90
C GLN A 279 -18.07 18.20 12.35
N LYS A 280 -17.99 18.52 13.64
CA LYS A 280 -18.54 19.75 14.20
C LYS A 280 -17.45 20.52 14.90
N THR A 281 -17.30 21.78 14.55
CA THR A 281 -16.28 22.67 15.10
C THR A 281 -16.93 23.93 15.63
N THR A 282 -16.69 24.27 16.90
CA THR A 282 -17.17 25.51 17.53
C THR A 282 -15.97 26.36 17.93
N PHE A 283 -15.94 27.60 17.42
CA PHE A 283 -14.87 28.57 17.69
C PHE A 283 -15.31 29.58 18.75
N GLU A 284 -14.69 29.56 19.90
CA GLU A 284 -14.83 30.57 20.95
C GLU A 284 -13.58 31.47 20.99
N GLU A 285 -13.64 32.56 21.74
CA GLU A 285 -12.53 33.55 21.81
C GLU A 285 -11.19 32.91 22.25
N ASN A 286 -11.24 32.01 23.23
CA ASN A 286 -10.05 31.37 23.82
C ASN A 286 -10.13 29.83 23.78
N LYS A 287 -11.08 29.28 23.03
CA LYS A 287 -11.32 27.84 22.98
C LYS A 287 -11.83 27.40 21.60
N LEU A 288 -11.37 26.25 21.15
CA LEU A 288 -11.87 25.53 19.98
C LEU A 288 -12.37 24.16 20.47
N VAL A 289 -13.58 23.79 20.05
CA VAL A 289 -14.15 22.47 20.34
C VAL A 289 -14.39 21.75 19.02
N GLN A 290 -13.92 20.52 18.89
CA GLN A 290 -14.09 19.68 17.72
C GLN A 290 -14.69 18.33 18.11
N ASP A 291 -15.88 18.03 17.60
CA ASP A 291 -16.47 16.70 17.62
C ASP A 291 -16.22 16.03 16.26
N LEU A 292 -15.65 14.83 16.28
CA LEU A 292 -15.37 14.02 15.11
C LEU A 292 -16.15 12.70 15.20
N ALA A 293 -16.82 12.33 14.12
CA ALA A 293 -17.36 11.00 13.93
C ALA A 293 -17.12 10.55 12.49
N MET A 294 -16.36 9.48 12.32
CA MET A 294 -16.09 8.84 11.04
C MET A 294 -16.52 7.39 11.12
N GLN A 295 -17.10 6.89 10.04
CA GLN A 295 -17.40 5.48 9.84
C GLN A 295 -16.98 5.11 8.43
N VAL A 296 -16.11 4.12 8.31
CA VAL A 296 -15.67 3.52 7.06
C VAL A 296 -16.13 2.07 7.08
N ASN A 297 -16.95 1.70 6.11
CA ASN A 297 -17.31 0.31 5.83
C ASN A 297 -16.48 -0.14 4.63
N VAL A 298 -16.05 -1.39 4.62
CA VAL A 298 -15.33 -2.01 3.50
C VAL A 298 -16.00 -3.35 3.20
N ALA A 299 -16.65 -3.42 2.04
CA ALA A 299 -17.27 -4.58 1.42
C ALA A 299 -18.05 -5.48 2.40
N ASP A 300 -18.83 -4.86 3.30
CA ASP A 300 -19.65 -5.47 4.35
C ASP A 300 -18.94 -6.38 5.37
N PHE A 301 -17.63 -6.60 5.25
CA PHE A 301 -16.87 -7.47 6.14
C PHE A 301 -16.01 -6.71 7.16
N VAL A 302 -15.63 -5.46 6.89
CA VAL A 302 -14.92 -4.61 7.85
C VAL A 302 -15.66 -3.30 8.04
N LYS A 303 -15.78 -2.88 9.29
CA LYS A 303 -16.28 -1.57 9.65
C LYS A 303 -15.37 -0.93 10.69
N VAL A 304 -14.81 0.21 10.34
CA VAL A 304 -14.02 1.04 11.25
C VAL A 304 -14.84 2.27 11.58
N SER A 305 -15.01 2.60 12.85
CA SER A 305 -15.62 3.85 13.27
C SER A 305 -14.79 4.53 14.32
N VAL A 306 -14.62 5.83 14.16
CA VAL A 306 -13.89 6.70 15.07
C VAL A 306 -14.87 7.74 15.56
N LYS A 307 -15.00 7.89 16.87
CA LYS A 307 -15.80 8.97 17.45
C LYS A 307 -15.02 9.63 18.57
N GLY A 308 -15.03 10.94 18.63
CA GLY A 308 -14.37 11.61 19.74
C GLY A 308 -14.57 13.09 19.76
N LYS A 309 -14.00 13.69 20.81
CA LYS A 309 -14.05 15.12 21.06
C LYS A 309 -12.67 15.62 21.44
N MET A 310 -12.32 16.77 20.89
CA MET A 310 -11.06 17.47 21.12
C MET A 310 -11.37 18.91 21.52
N ASP A 311 -10.71 19.37 22.57
CA ASP A 311 -10.75 20.74 23.05
C ASP A 311 -9.34 21.34 22.90
N THR A 312 -9.23 22.48 22.24
CA THR A 312 -8.01 23.29 22.19
C THR A 312 -8.26 24.60 22.92
N VAL A 313 -7.47 24.89 23.95
CA VAL A 313 -7.60 26.09 24.79
C VAL A 313 -6.38 26.97 24.59
N LYS A 314 -6.59 28.28 24.40
CA LYS A 314 -5.53 29.26 24.28
C LYS A 314 -4.72 29.33 25.58
N ASP A 315 -3.40 29.20 25.50
CA ASP A 315 -2.48 29.34 26.62
C ASP A 315 -1.14 29.92 26.11
N GLU A 316 -0.92 31.22 26.32
CA GLU A 316 0.28 31.90 25.82
C GLU A 316 1.55 31.58 26.64
N ASN A 317 1.43 30.84 27.75
CA ASN A 317 2.57 30.49 28.61
C ASN A 317 3.19 29.12 28.28
N VAL A 318 2.64 28.41 27.30
CA VAL A 318 3.11 27.10 26.87
C VAL A 318 4.57 27.17 26.44
N LYS A 319 5.36 26.16 26.86
CA LYS A 319 6.76 26.00 26.48
C LYS A 319 7.01 24.53 26.17
N ILE A 320 7.42 24.25 24.95
CA ILE A 320 7.76 22.89 24.50
C ILE A 320 9.26 22.68 24.69
N ASN A 321 9.62 21.68 25.48
CA ASN A 321 11.00 21.19 25.62
C ASN A 321 11.21 20.02 24.66
N PHE A 322 12.09 20.21 23.68
CA PHE A 322 12.40 19.18 22.70
C PHE A 322 13.36 18.13 23.27
N PRO A 323 13.22 16.85 22.86
CA PRO A 323 14.13 15.80 23.27
C PRO A 323 15.55 16.04 22.73
N THR A 324 16.55 15.59 23.49
CA THR A 324 17.97 15.69 23.10
C THR A 324 18.55 14.37 22.60
N SER A 325 17.97 13.24 23.02
CA SER A 325 18.29 11.88 22.58
C SER A 325 17.57 11.58 21.27
N VAL A 326 18.05 12.16 20.15
CA VAL A 326 17.37 12.10 18.85
C VAL A 326 18.30 11.56 17.76
N LYS A 327 17.92 10.42 17.16
CA LYS A 327 18.54 9.91 15.94
C LYS A 327 17.92 10.61 14.73
N LYS A 328 18.73 11.34 13.98
CA LYS A 328 18.30 11.89 12.70
C LYS A 328 18.36 10.83 11.62
N LEU A 329 17.29 10.73 10.83
CA LEU A 329 17.19 9.87 9.66
C LEU A 329 16.75 10.72 8.46
N THR A 330 17.23 10.35 7.28
CA THR A 330 16.62 10.79 6.02
C THR A 330 15.30 10.06 5.80
N THR A 331 14.45 10.58 4.90
CA THR A 331 13.22 9.88 4.49
C THR A 331 13.54 8.48 3.94
N GLU A 332 14.61 8.32 3.17
CA GLU A 332 15.03 7.02 2.64
C GLU A 332 15.47 6.05 3.75
N GLU A 333 16.30 6.51 4.69
CA GLU A 333 16.73 5.71 5.85
C GLU A 333 15.53 5.31 6.72
N TYR A 334 14.59 6.23 6.94
CA TYR A 334 13.36 5.96 7.67
C TYR A 334 12.49 4.93 6.94
N MET A 335 12.23 5.13 5.64
CA MET A 335 11.45 4.20 4.82
C MET A 335 12.08 2.81 4.82
N LYS A 336 13.42 2.71 4.76
CA LYS A 336 14.15 1.44 4.89
C LYS A 336 14.02 0.81 6.28
N LEU A 337 13.72 1.56 7.33
CA LEU A 337 13.52 1.01 8.67
C LEU A 337 12.09 0.54 8.92
N ILE A 338 11.08 1.31 8.46
CA ILE A 338 9.65 0.93 8.58
C ILE A 338 9.24 -0.10 7.53
N MET A 339 9.88 -0.08 6.36
CA MET A 339 9.72 -1.00 5.25
C MET A 339 11.12 -1.50 4.86
N PRO A 340 11.79 -2.27 5.75
CA PRO A 340 13.06 -2.90 5.40
C PRO A 340 12.77 -3.77 4.20
N GLU A 341 13.40 -3.43 3.06
CA GLU A 341 13.11 -3.98 1.74
C GLU A 341 12.45 -5.34 1.88
N VAL A 342 11.13 -5.39 1.73
CA VAL A 342 10.52 -6.63 1.27
C VAL A 342 10.98 -6.67 -0.17
N SER A 343 12.23 -7.12 -0.38
CA SER A 343 12.77 -7.41 -1.69
C SER A 343 12.00 -8.64 -2.15
N LEU A 344 10.74 -8.44 -2.54
CA LEU A 344 9.96 -9.43 -3.25
C LEU A 344 10.69 -9.60 -4.57
N VAL A 345 11.60 -10.57 -4.56
CA VAL A 345 12.27 -11.02 -5.75
C VAL A 345 11.35 -12.07 -6.35
N THR A 346 10.80 -11.78 -7.52
CA THR A 346 10.10 -12.80 -8.29
C THR A 346 11.14 -13.77 -8.84
N VAL A 347 10.87 -15.07 -8.73
CA VAL A 347 11.74 -16.10 -9.30
C VAL A 347 11.00 -16.74 -10.46
N ARG A 348 11.59 -16.71 -11.64
CA ARG A 348 11.07 -17.40 -12.83
C ARG A 348 11.94 -18.57 -13.21
N VAL A 349 11.32 -19.66 -13.62
CA VAL A 349 12.01 -20.81 -14.21
C VAL A 349 11.48 -21.01 -15.61
N ASN A 350 12.34 -20.86 -16.61
CA ASN A 350 11.96 -21.00 -18.03
C ASN A 350 10.74 -20.13 -18.38
N GLY A 351 10.71 -18.88 -17.90
CA GLY A 351 9.63 -17.91 -18.15
C GLY A 351 8.41 -18.02 -17.23
N GLU A 352 8.29 -19.08 -16.43
CA GLU A 352 7.14 -19.29 -15.52
C GLU A 352 7.47 -18.83 -14.09
N ASP A 353 6.56 -18.09 -13.47
CA ASP A 353 6.70 -17.63 -12.08
C ASP A 353 6.62 -18.79 -11.09
N ILE A 354 7.58 -18.83 -10.16
CA ILE A 354 7.56 -19.77 -9.03
C ILE A 354 6.82 -19.13 -7.86
N THR A 355 5.65 -19.70 -7.54
CA THR A 355 4.92 -19.32 -6.33
C THR A 355 5.52 -20.00 -5.11
N PHE A 356 5.82 -19.22 -4.07
CA PHE A 356 6.20 -19.74 -2.75
C PHE A 356 4.95 -19.76 -1.87
N GLU A 357 4.48 -20.94 -1.51
CA GLU A 357 3.26 -21.12 -0.69
C GLU A 357 3.48 -20.76 0.78
N ASP A 358 4.73 -20.84 1.23
CA ASP A 358 5.13 -20.63 2.60
C ASP A 358 5.78 -19.23 2.72
N PRO A 359 5.16 -18.29 3.44
CA PRO A 359 5.64 -16.91 3.56
C PRO A 359 7.04 -16.81 4.17
N GLU A 360 7.40 -17.75 5.04
CA GLU A 360 8.72 -17.78 5.65
C GLU A 360 9.79 -18.36 4.71
N ALA A 361 9.40 -18.94 3.57
CA ALA A 361 10.31 -19.48 2.55
C ALA A 361 10.55 -18.51 1.37
N LEU A 362 10.05 -17.26 1.46
CA LEU A 362 10.22 -16.27 0.40
C LEU A 362 11.70 -16.00 0.09
N PRO A 363 12.03 -15.60 -1.16
CA PRO A 363 13.35 -15.17 -1.56
C PRO A 363 13.91 -14.06 -0.65
N LYS A 364 15.21 -14.12 -0.37
CA LYS A 364 15.90 -13.12 0.47
C LYS A 364 17.15 -12.63 -0.23
N ILE A 365 17.47 -11.35 -0.11
CA ILE A 365 18.78 -10.82 -0.51
C ILE A 365 19.70 -10.85 0.71
N MET A 366 20.81 -11.59 0.65
CA MET A 366 21.83 -11.65 1.70
C MET A 366 23.22 -11.63 1.07
N ASN A 367 24.11 -10.75 1.57
CA ASN A 367 25.45 -10.52 1.01
C ASN A 367 25.42 -10.22 -0.51
N ASP A 368 24.53 -9.32 -0.93
CA ASP A 368 24.33 -8.95 -2.35
C ASP A 368 24.06 -10.15 -3.28
N ARG A 369 23.44 -11.20 -2.75
CA ARG A 369 23.02 -12.39 -3.50
C ARG A 369 21.58 -12.75 -3.16
N THR A 370 20.82 -13.15 -4.17
CA THR A 370 19.50 -13.76 -3.95
C THR A 370 19.67 -15.17 -3.41
N MET A 371 19.00 -15.42 -2.30
CA MET A 371 19.03 -16.67 -1.54
C MET A 371 17.63 -17.26 -1.55
N LEU A 372 17.54 -18.55 -1.87
CA LEU A 372 16.27 -19.28 -1.87
C LEU A 372 16.30 -20.38 -0.82
N ALA A 373 15.16 -20.59 -0.17
CA ALA A 373 14.96 -21.75 0.70
C ALA A 373 15.10 -23.02 -0.16
N ALA A 374 16.06 -23.87 0.21
CA ALA A 374 16.55 -24.94 -0.64
C ALA A 374 15.41 -25.88 -1.09
N ARG A 375 14.58 -26.38 -0.15
CA ARG A 375 13.46 -27.26 -0.48
C ARG A 375 12.38 -26.55 -1.29
N ALA A 376 11.93 -25.38 -0.80
CA ALA A 376 10.81 -24.64 -1.38
C ALA A 376 11.01 -24.29 -2.85
N PHE A 377 12.26 -24.09 -3.29
CA PHE A 377 12.59 -23.83 -4.68
C PHE A 377 13.09 -25.08 -5.44
N TYR A 378 14.13 -25.77 -4.93
CA TYR A 378 14.81 -26.79 -5.74
C TYR A 378 13.97 -28.05 -5.96
N GLU A 379 13.05 -28.39 -5.04
CA GLU A 379 12.10 -29.50 -5.24
C GLU A 379 11.08 -29.17 -6.33
N LYS A 380 10.64 -27.91 -6.44
CA LYS A 380 9.73 -27.46 -7.52
C LYS A 380 10.35 -27.59 -8.91
N ILE A 381 11.68 -27.50 -9.01
CA ILE A 381 12.40 -27.73 -10.28
C ILE A 381 12.92 -29.17 -10.43
N GLY A 382 12.41 -30.12 -9.64
CA GLY A 382 12.68 -31.55 -9.76
C GLY A 382 14.00 -32.03 -9.14
N ALA A 383 14.65 -31.22 -8.30
CA ALA A 383 15.81 -31.66 -7.54
C ALA A 383 15.40 -32.31 -6.21
N LYS A 384 16.25 -33.19 -5.68
CA LYS A 384 16.14 -33.71 -4.32
C LYS A 384 17.00 -32.88 -3.36
N VAL A 385 16.43 -32.49 -2.22
CA VAL A 385 17.13 -31.71 -1.19
C VAL A 385 17.22 -32.50 0.12
N ASP A 386 18.42 -32.96 0.47
CA ASP A 386 18.70 -33.68 1.71
C ASP A 386 19.41 -32.76 2.72
N TRP A 387 18.98 -32.81 3.99
CA TRP A 387 19.62 -32.09 5.10
C TRP A 387 20.30 -33.08 6.06
N ASN A 388 21.56 -32.83 6.40
CA ASN A 388 22.27 -33.55 7.44
C ASN A 388 22.59 -32.59 8.60
N GLY A 389 21.84 -32.73 9.68
CA GLY A 389 21.98 -31.89 10.88
C GLY A 389 23.28 -32.12 11.66
N LYS A 390 23.89 -33.31 11.58
CA LYS A 390 25.17 -33.59 12.27
C LYS A 390 26.31 -32.83 11.64
N ASP A 391 26.35 -32.83 10.31
CA ASP A 391 27.43 -32.19 9.55
C ASP A 391 27.12 -30.72 9.20
N ARG A 392 25.89 -30.27 9.48
CA ARG A 392 25.31 -28.98 9.06
C ARG A 392 25.48 -28.76 7.56
N THR A 393 25.07 -29.75 6.77
CA THR A 393 25.20 -29.72 5.31
C THR A 393 23.86 -29.92 4.62
N VAL A 394 23.59 -29.11 3.60
CA VAL A 394 22.53 -29.34 2.63
C VAL A 394 23.11 -29.94 1.36
N THR A 395 22.46 -30.98 0.86
CA THR A 395 22.80 -31.64 -0.40
C THR A 395 21.65 -31.45 -1.37
N VAL A 396 21.91 -30.83 -2.51
CA VAL A 396 20.95 -30.70 -3.61
C VAL A 396 21.42 -31.62 -4.73
N THR A 397 20.56 -32.52 -5.17
CA THR A 397 20.86 -33.49 -6.24
C THR A 397 19.82 -33.36 -7.34
N LYS A 398 20.27 -33.18 -8.58
CA LYS A 398 19.40 -33.14 -9.75
C LYS A 398 20.06 -33.92 -10.88
N ASP A 399 19.32 -34.86 -11.47
CA ASP A 399 19.84 -35.77 -12.48
C ASP A 399 21.12 -36.49 -11.99
N ASN A 400 22.27 -36.23 -12.62
CA ASN A 400 23.56 -36.80 -12.24
C ASN A 400 24.42 -35.87 -11.39
N ASP A 401 23.98 -34.62 -11.18
CA ASP A 401 24.75 -33.59 -10.49
C ASP A 401 24.38 -33.53 -9.01
N LYS A 402 25.41 -33.36 -8.18
CA LYS A 402 25.31 -33.30 -6.72
C LYS A 402 26.09 -32.10 -6.20
N ILE A 403 25.39 -31.24 -5.48
CA ILE A 403 25.95 -30.04 -4.85
C ILE A 403 25.80 -30.18 -3.33
N VAL A 404 26.91 -30.07 -2.60
CA VAL A 404 26.92 -30.11 -1.13
C VAL A 404 27.40 -28.76 -0.61
N LEU A 405 26.55 -28.08 0.16
CA LEU A 405 26.86 -26.83 0.82
C LEU A 405 26.87 -27.04 2.34
N LYS A 406 27.92 -26.58 2.99
CA LYS A 406 27.99 -26.54 4.46
C LYS A 406 27.52 -25.16 4.94
N ILE A 407 26.70 -25.14 5.98
CA ILE A 407 26.23 -23.88 6.58
C ILE A 407 27.42 -23.05 7.06
N ASP A 408 27.36 -21.73 6.83
CA ASP A 408 28.38 -20.73 7.18
C ASP A 408 29.74 -20.92 6.47
N SER A 409 29.82 -21.78 5.46
CA SER A 409 31.03 -22.01 4.67
C SER A 409 30.96 -21.29 3.33
N ASN A 410 32.04 -20.62 2.93
CA ASN A 410 32.21 -20.03 1.60
C ASN A 410 32.71 -21.03 0.54
N LYS A 411 32.56 -22.32 0.82
CA LYS A 411 32.97 -23.43 -0.04
C LYS A 411 31.83 -24.42 -0.19
N ALA A 412 31.64 -24.92 -1.40
CA ALA A 412 30.75 -26.01 -1.74
C ALA A 412 31.50 -27.13 -2.48
N LEU A 413 30.91 -28.33 -2.50
CA LEU A 413 31.35 -29.42 -3.36
C LEU A 413 30.37 -29.57 -4.51
N VAL A 414 30.83 -29.42 -5.75
CA VAL A 414 30.08 -29.73 -6.97
C VAL A 414 30.66 -31.00 -7.57
N ASN A 415 29.90 -32.09 -7.55
CA ASN A 415 30.35 -33.42 -8.03
C ASN A 415 31.68 -33.86 -7.40
N GLY A 416 31.86 -33.56 -6.11
CA GLY A 416 33.06 -33.89 -5.34
C GLY A 416 34.24 -32.93 -5.52
N LYS A 417 34.13 -31.90 -6.36
CA LYS A 417 35.15 -30.84 -6.52
C LYS A 417 34.79 -29.62 -5.68
N GLU A 418 35.77 -29.08 -4.96
CA GLU A 418 35.60 -27.86 -4.18
C GLU A 418 35.49 -26.63 -5.09
N VAL A 419 34.47 -25.80 -4.85
CA VAL A 419 34.22 -24.54 -5.55
C VAL A 419 33.91 -23.45 -4.51
N ALA A 420 34.39 -22.24 -4.76
CA ALA A 420 34.12 -21.09 -3.90
C ALA A 420 32.67 -20.58 -4.07
N LEU A 421 32.10 -20.08 -2.98
CA LEU A 421 30.79 -19.44 -2.93
C LEU A 421 30.95 -17.95 -2.66
N ASP A 422 30.22 -17.13 -3.40
CA ASP A 422 30.13 -15.68 -3.15
C ASP A 422 29.35 -15.35 -1.87
N SER A 423 28.42 -16.23 -1.48
CA SER A 423 27.64 -16.11 -0.25
C SER A 423 27.47 -17.50 0.37
N PRO A 424 27.69 -17.68 1.68
CA PRO A 424 27.53 -18.98 2.33
C PRO A 424 26.06 -19.39 2.41
N ALA A 425 25.81 -20.70 2.49
CA ALA A 425 24.51 -21.22 2.89
C ALA A 425 24.22 -20.86 4.36
N VAL A 426 22.99 -20.46 4.68
CA VAL A 426 22.59 -20.01 6.03
C VAL A 426 21.28 -20.65 6.46
N ILE A 427 21.01 -20.69 7.77
CA ILE A 427 19.71 -21.09 8.31
C ILE A 427 19.00 -19.85 8.81
N VAL A 428 17.78 -19.61 8.33
CA VAL A 428 16.90 -18.53 8.78
C VAL A 428 15.56 -19.16 9.14
N LYS A 429 15.12 -18.99 10.40
CA LYS A 429 13.86 -19.57 10.91
C LYS A 429 13.67 -21.05 10.49
N ASP A 430 14.65 -21.88 10.83
CA ASP A 430 14.69 -23.32 10.52
C ASP A 430 14.68 -23.71 9.02
N LYS A 431 14.92 -22.76 8.12
CA LYS A 431 15.06 -23.01 6.68
C LYS A 431 16.45 -22.76 6.19
N THR A 432 16.95 -23.70 5.40
CA THR A 432 18.26 -23.58 4.77
C THR A 432 18.16 -22.75 3.48
N TYR A 433 18.75 -21.57 3.50
CA TYR A 433 18.87 -20.67 2.38
C TYR A 433 20.20 -20.87 1.66
N ILE A 434 20.15 -20.98 0.33
CA ILE A 434 21.34 -21.18 -0.52
C ILE A 434 21.37 -20.20 -1.70
N PRO A 435 22.56 -19.81 -2.21
CA PRO A 435 22.67 -18.85 -3.29
C PRO A 435 22.11 -19.41 -4.60
N VAL A 436 21.07 -18.76 -5.12
CA VAL A 436 20.33 -19.29 -6.28
C VAL A 436 21.19 -19.39 -7.53
N ARG A 437 21.98 -18.35 -7.81
CA ARG A 437 22.85 -18.29 -8.99
C ARG A 437 23.82 -19.46 -9.01
N PHE A 438 24.56 -19.66 -7.92
CA PHE A 438 25.56 -20.70 -7.81
C PHE A 438 24.97 -22.09 -8.03
N VAL A 439 23.90 -22.41 -7.30
CA VAL A 439 23.34 -23.77 -7.31
C VAL A 439 22.62 -24.04 -8.63
N SER A 440 21.92 -23.06 -9.21
CA SER A 440 21.27 -23.20 -10.52
C SER A 440 22.28 -23.31 -11.66
N GLU A 441 23.34 -22.50 -11.67
CA GLU A 441 24.41 -22.57 -12.69
C GLU A 441 25.20 -23.89 -12.62
N ALA A 442 25.40 -24.42 -11.42
CA ALA A 442 26.01 -25.73 -11.24
C ALA A 442 25.15 -26.89 -11.79
N PHE A 443 23.83 -26.69 -11.94
CA PHE A 443 22.92 -27.60 -12.65
C PHE A 443 22.74 -27.25 -14.14
N GLY A 444 23.55 -26.35 -14.69
CA GLY A 444 23.54 -25.97 -16.10
C GLY A 444 22.46 -24.95 -16.49
N TYR A 445 21.79 -24.32 -15.52
CA TYR A 445 20.91 -23.19 -15.79
C TYR A 445 21.72 -21.90 -15.96
N LYS A 446 21.14 -20.93 -16.68
CA LYS A 446 21.58 -19.54 -16.68
C LYS A 446 20.73 -18.75 -15.70
N VAL A 447 21.32 -17.73 -15.09
CA VAL A 447 20.62 -16.86 -14.14
C VAL A 447 20.80 -15.39 -14.52
N LYS A 448 19.70 -14.72 -14.86
CA LYS A 448 19.64 -13.27 -15.12
C LYS A 448 18.92 -12.59 -13.96
N TYR A 449 19.44 -11.44 -13.55
CA TYR A 449 18.79 -10.59 -12.55
C TYR A 449 18.34 -9.32 -13.26
N ASP A 450 17.05 -9.04 -13.20
CA ASP A 450 16.45 -7.82 -13.75
C ASP A 450 16.01 -6.92 -12.60
N LYS A 451 16.57 -5.71 -12.57
CA LYS A 451 16.30 -4.70 -11.54
C LYS A 451 15.18 -3.79 -12.05
N ASN A 452 13.97 -4.34 -12.17
CA ASN A 452 12.78 -3.54 -12.47
C ASN A 452 12.44 -2.63 -11.26
N GLU A 453 11.96 -1.41 -11.51
CA GLU A 453 11.68 -0.38 -10.48
C GLU A 453 10.61 -0.79 -9.43
N GLY A 454 9.85 -1.86 -9.69
CA GLY A 454 8.84 -2.41 -8.78
C GLY A 454 9.30 -3.65 -8.00
N MET A 455 9.41 -4.79 -8.68
CA MET A 455 9.85 -6.06 -8.10
C MET A 455 10.99 -6.65 -8.95
N PRO A 456 12.20 -6.83 -8.38
CA PRO A 456 13.29 -7.45 -9.11
C PRO A 456 12.95 -8.89 -9.51
N ILE A 457 13.45 -9.33 -10.67
CA ILE A 457 13.19 -10.67 -11.19
C ILE A 457 14.50 -11.46 -11.29
N VAL A 458 14.50 -12.70 -10.81
CA VAL A 458 15.54 -13.69 -11.05
C VAL A 458 15.02 -14.70 -12.06
N ASP A 459 15.51 -14.59 -13.30
CA ASP A 459 15.20 -15.50 -14.40
C ASP A 459 16.21 -16.66 -14.42
N ILE A 460 15.72 -17.87 -14.21
CA ILE A 460 16.50 -19.11 -14.20
C ILE A 460 16.06 -19.93 -15.41
N PHE A 461 16.97 -20.25 -16.32
CA PHE A 461 16.56 -20.91 -17.56
C PHE A 461 17.64 -21.85 -18.13
N ASN A 462 17.22 -22.96 -18.73
CA ASN A 462 18.10 -23.95 -19.36
C ASN A 462 17.91 -24.03 -20.88
N MET A 463 17.45 -22.94 -21.48
CA MET A 463 17.26 -22.75 -22.92
C MET A 463 18.11 -21.59 -23.45
N THR A 464 18.09 -21.35 -24.76
CA THR A 464 18.70 -20.15 -25.34
C THR A 464 17.92 -18.89 -24.96
N GLU A 465 18.57 -17.74 -24.95
CA GLU A 465 17.90 -16.46 -24.64
C GLU A 465 16.78 -16.17 -25.65
N LYS A 466 16.99 -16.50 -26.92
CA LYS A 466 15.98 -16.37 -27.97
C LYS A 466 14.76 -17.27 -27.73
N GLU A 467 14.97 -18.50 -27.24
CA GLU A 467 13.87 -19.39 -26.87
C GLU A 467 13.12 -18.88 -25.63
N LEU A 468 13.84 -18.32 -24.65
CA LEU A 468 13.24 -17.70 -23.48
C LEU A 468 12.41 -16.47 -23.87
N GLU A 469 12.94 -15.60 -24.72
CA GLU A 469 12.22 -14.43 -25.25
C GLU A 469 10.95 -14.85 -25.99
N ALA A 470 11.03 -15.88 -26.83
CA ALA A 470 9.86 -16.42 -27.53
C ALA A 470 8.82 -16.98 -26.55
N LYS A 471 9.25 -17.71 -25.52
CA LYS A 471 8.36 -18.27 -24.50
C LYS A 471 7.72 -17.18 -23.63
N LEU A 472 8.48 -16.16 -23.24
CA LEU A 472 7.95 -15.01 -22.50
C LEU A 472 6.90 -14.25 -23.34
N ALA A 473 7.15 -14.07 -24.64
CA ALA A 473 6.17 -13.45 -25.54
C ALA A 473 4.91 -14.32 -25.72
N GLU A 474 5.05 -15.65 -25.70
CA GLU A 474 3.91 -16.58 -25.73
C GLU A 474 3.09 -16.48 -24.43
N ILE A 475 3.75 -16.47 -23.26
CA ILE A 475 3.09 -16.28 -21.95
C ILE A 475 2.38 -14.92 -21.88
N GLU A 476 3.05 -13.82 -22.26
CA GLU A 476 2.47 -12.48 -22.32
C GLU A 476 1.22 -12.47 -23.23
N LYS A 477 1.28 -13.18 -24.35
CA LYS A 477 0.16 -13.32 -25.28
C LYS A 477 -1.00 -14.13 -24.66
N GLU A 478 -0.71 -15.21 -23.95
CA GLU A 478 -1.72 -16.00 -23.22
C GLU A 478 -2.38 -15.20 -22.08
N ASP A 479 -1.59 -14.47 -21.30
CA ASP A 479 -2.09 -13.60 -20.22
C ASP A 479 -3.01 -12.51 -20.78
N ASN A 480 -2.62 -11.91 -21.90
CA ASN A 480 -3.48 -10.96 -22.62
C ASN A 480 -4.78 -11.62 -23.07
N TYR A 481 -4.75 -12.89 -23.53
CA TYR A 481 -5.99 -13.59 -23.86
C TYR A 481 -6.88 -13.82 -22.65
N LYS A 482 -6.32 -14.28 -21.53
CA LYS A 482 -7.05 -14.49 -20.27
C LYS A 482 -7.69 -13.20 -19.79
N MET A 483 -6.94 -12.10 -19.81
CA MET A 483 -7.44 -10.78 -19.42
C MET A 483 -8.62 -10.33 -20.28
N ILE A 484 -8.48 -10.40 -21.62
CA ILE A 484 -9.55 -10.01 -22.56
C ILE A 484 -10.77 -10.94 -22.43
N ALA A 485 -10.55 -12.24 -22.27
CA ALA A 485 -11.62 -13.21 -22.06
C ALA A 485 -12.39 -12.95 -20.75
N SER A 486 -11.69 -12.54 -19.69
CA SER A 486 -12.31 -12.11 -18.42
C SER A 486 -13.18 -10.87 -18.63
N MET A 487 -12.65 -9.82 -19.27
CA MET A 487 -13.40 -8.60 -19.59
C MET A 487 -14.66 -8.91 -20.40
N LYS A 488 -14.57 -9.74 -21.45
CA LYS A 488 -15.74 -10.17 -22.24
C LYS A 488 -16.75 -10.99 -21.44
N SER A 489 -16.31 -11.80 -20.47
CA SER A 489 -17.20 -12.58 -19.60
C SER A 489 -18.00 -11.73 -18.62
N THR A 490 -17.55 -10.51 -18.30
CA THR A 490 -18.29 -9.57 -17.43
C THR A 490 -19.41 -8.82 -18.16
N GLY A 491 -19.59 -9.03 -19.46
CA GLY A 491 -20.63 -8.39 -20.27
C GLY A 491 -20.28 -7.02 -20.81
N GLN A 492 -19.02 -6.58 -20.68
CA GLN A 492 -18.51 -5.35 -21.29
C GLN A 492 -18.61 -5.38 -22.82
N LYS A 493 -18.93 -4.24 -23.42
CA LYS A 493 -18.96 -4.11 -24.90
C LYS A 493 -17.54 -4.02 -25.46
N ASP A 494 -17.37 -4.45 -26.71
CA ASP A 494 -16.06 -4.44 -27.38
C ASP A 494 -15.41 -3.05 -27.44
N GLU A 495 -16.21 -2.01 -27.57
CA GLU A 495 -15.77 -0.60 -27.59
C GLU A 495 -15.24 -0.17 -26.20
N GLU A 496 -15.94 -0.55 -25.12
CA GLU A 496 -15.55 -0.28 -23.71
C GLU A 496 -14.26 -1.02 -23.33
N ILE A 497 -14.06 -2.23 -23.84
CA ILE A 497 -12.83 -2.99 -23.62
C ILE A 497 -11.64 -2.27 -24.29
N VAL A 498 -11.77 -1.85 -25.55
CA VAL A 498 -10.68 -1.13 -26.25
C VAL A 498 -10.32 0.19 -25.57
N GLU A 499 -11.31 0.85 -25.00
CA GLU A 499 -11.16 2.07 -24.21
C GLU A 499 -10.34 1.83 -22.95
N THR A 500 -10.79 0.88 -22.12
CA THR A 500 -10.11 0.46 -20.88
C THR A 500 -8.64 0.07 -21.15
N LEU A 501 -8.37 -0.62 -22.25
CA LEU A 501 -6.99 -1.00 -22.62
C LEU A 501 -6.11 0.20 -22.93
N LYS A 502 -6.62 1.20 -23.63
CA LYS A 502 -5.87 2.42 -23.98
C LYS A 502 -5.60 3.33 -22.79
N GLU A 503 -6.41 3.23 -21.75
CA GLU A 503 -6.20 3.94 -20.48
C GLU A 503 -5.10 3.30 -19.63
N LEU A 504 -5.11 1.96 -19.58
CA LEU A 504 -4.22 1.19 -18.72
C LEU A 504 -2.84 0.95 -19.33
N TYR A 505 -2.75 0.92 -20.67
CA TYR A 505 -1.53 0.52 -21.38
C TYR A 505 -1.19 1.51 -22.50
N GLU A 506 0.10 1.67 -22.79
CA GLU A 506 0.60 2.53 -23.87
C GLU A 506 1.76 1.89 -24.64
N GLY A 507 2.09 2.45 -25.81
CA GLY A 507 3.21 1.98 -26.62
C GLY A 507 3.07 0.51 -27.09
N GLU A 508 4.20 -0.20 -27.10
CA GLU A 508 4.28 -1.58 -27.62
C GLU A 508 3.38 -2.57 -26.83
N GLU A 509 3.22 -2.37 -25.52
CA GLU A 509 2.39 -3.21 -24.67
C GLU A 509 0.91 -3.12 -25.08
N LEU A 510 0.40 -1.90 -25.32
CA LEU A 510 -0.94 -1.70 -25.83
C LEU A 510 -1.14 -2.35 -27.20
N GLU A 511 -0.17 -2.22 -28.11
CA GLU A 511 -0.25 -2.83 -29.44
C GLU A 511 -0.38 -4.35 -29.37
N LYS A 512 0.39 -5.00 -28.48
CA LYS A 512 0.32 -6.45 -28.24
C LYS A 512 -1.04 -6.88 -27.67
N ILE A 513 -1.58 -6.14 -26.70
CA ILE A 513 -2.88 -6.48 -26.09
C ILE A 513 -4.01 -6.31 -27.12
N LEU A 514 -3.99 -5.25 -27.92
CA LEU A 514 -4.96 -5.04 -28.99
C LEU A 514 -4.86 -6.10 -30.09
N ALA A 515 -3.66 -6.56 -30.42
CA ALA A 515 -3.46 -7.68 -31.33
C ALA A 515 -4.04 -8.99 -30.77
N ALA A 516 -3.83 -9.27 -29.47
CA ALA A 516 -4.40 -10.43 -28.79
C ALA A 516 -5.95 -10.37 -28.78
N LYS A 517 -6.53 -9.20 -28.51
CA LYS A 517 -7.98 -8.99 -28.61
C LYS A 517 -8.50 -9.27 -30.02
N ALA A 518 -7.85 -8.72 -31.05
CA ALA A 518 -8.27 -8.91 -32.43
C ALA A 518 -8.20 -10.38 -32.89
N GLU A 519 -7.31 -11.18 -32.31
CA GLU A 519 -7.23 -12.62 -32.56
C GLU A 519 -8.35 -13.38 -31.85
N LEU A 520 -8.67 -13.04 -30.59
CA LEU A 520 -9.83 -13.61 -29.88
C LEU A 520 -11.16 -13.26 -30.55
N ASP A 521 -11.31 -12.03 -31.05
CA ASP A 521 -12.52 -11.60 -31.78
C ASP A 521 -12.75 -12.43 -33.05
N LYS A 522 -11.67 -12.89 -33.69
CA LYS A 522 -11.71 -13.73 -34.89
C LYS A 522 -11.78 -15.23 -34.58
N ASN A 523 -11.56 -15.63 -33.33
CA ASN A 523 -11.48 -17.03 -32.93
C ASN A 523 -12.38 -17.32 -31.69
N PRO A 524 -13.68 -17.57 -31.92
CA PRO A 524 -14.63 -17.85 -30.84
C PRO A 524 -14.30 -19.10 -30.02
N GLU A 525 -13.64 -20.10 -30.61
CA GLU A 525 -13.22 -21.30 -29.89
C GLU A 525 -12.08 -20.99 -28.91
N LEU A 526 -11.12 -20.15 -29.31
CA LEU A 526 -10.03 -19.68 -28.46
C LEU A 526 -10.55 -18.79 -27.33
N LEU A 527 -11.51 -17.91 -27.63
CA LEU A 527 -12.20 -17.12 -26.60
C LEU A 527 -12.87 -18.03 -25.57
N LYS A 528 -13.64 -19.02 -26.03
CA LYS A 528 -14.31 -19.97 -25.13
C LYS A 528 -13.32 -20.75 -24.28
N LYS A 529 -12.19 -21.20 -24.84
CA LYS A 529 -11.10 -21.86 -24.10
C LYS A 529 -10.65 -21.02 -22.90
N TYR A 530 -10.27 -19.75 -23.12
CA TYR A 530 -9.77 -18.91 -22.03
C TYR A 530 -10.86 -18.44 -21.05
N GLN A 531 -12.11 -18.33 -21.49
CA GLN A 531 -13.23 -18.11 -20.57
C GLN A 531 -13.45 -19.30 -19.63
N GLU A 532 -13.32 -20.54 -20.14
CA GLU A 532 -13.40 -21.75 -19.33
C GLU A 532 -12.19 -21.92 -18.40
N GLU A 533 -10.98 -21.61 -18.87
CA GLU A 533 -9.77 -21.63 -18.03
C GLU A 533 -9.85 -20.60 -16.90
N ASN A 534 -10.21 -19.35 -17.19
CA ASN A 534 -10.40 -18.32 -16.17
C ASN A 534 -11.45 -18.75 -15.14
N LYS A 535 -12.54 -19.37 -15.60
CA LYS A 535 -13.58 -19.90 -14.71
C LYS A 535 -13.03 -21.02 -13.84
N LYS A 536 -12.23 -21.94 -14.39
CA LYS A 536 -11.59 -23.04 -13.63
C LYS A 536 -10.57 -22.51 -12.62
N GLU A 537 -9.75 -21.52 -12.99
CA GLU A 537 -8.82 -20.86 -12.07
C GLU A 537 -9.56 -20.14 -10.95
N LEU A 538 -10.63 -19.41 -11.26
CA LEU A 538 -11.53 -18.82 -10.26
C LEU A 538 -12.16 -19.90 -9.36
N GLU A 539 -12.61 -21.02 -9.93
CA GLU A 539 -13.15 -22.15 -9.17
C GLU A 539 -12.09 -22.85 -8.31
N GLU A 540 -10.83 -22.94 -8.73
CA GLU A 540 -9.71 -23.47 -7.92
C GLU A 540 -9.35 -22.51 -6.79
N ILE A 541 -9.29 -21.20 -7.08
CA ILE A 541 -9.07 -20.16 -6.08
C ILE A 541 -10.22 -20.13 -5.04
N LEU A 542 -11.45 -20.40 -5.48
CA LEU A 542 -12.66 -20.42 -4.64
C LEU A 542 -12.99 -21.83 -4.09
N GLY A 543 -12.27 -22.89 -4.49
CA GLY A 543 -12.74 -24.29 -4.41
C GLY A 543 -11.77 -25.31 -3.84
N GLU A 544 -10.80 -24.92 -3.02
CA GLU A 544 -10.11 -25.85 -2.09
C GLU A 544 -11.03 -26.27 -0.91
N ASP A 545 -12.26 -26.68 -1.20
CA ASP A 545 -13.25 -27.04 -0.17
C ASP A 545 -13.99 -28.37 -0.44
N LYS A 546 -13.62 -29.18 -1.44
CA LYS A 546 -14.42 -30.41 -1.73
C LYS A 546 -13.76 -31.76 -2.01
N GLU A 547 -12.43 -31.95 -2.12
CA GLU A 547 -11.91 -33.30 -2.48
C GLU A 547 -10.74 -33.91 -1.67
N GLU A 548 -10.53 -33.53 -0.40
CA GLU A 548 -9.66 -34.32 0.52
C GLU A 548 -10.38 -34.94 1.73
N VAL A 549 -11.71 -35.08 1.70
CA VAL A 549 -12.47 -35.82 2.74
C VAL A 549 -13.06 -37.12 2.20
N LYS A 550 -12.30 -37.88 1.39
CA LYS A 550 -12.62 -39.28 1.06
C LYS A 550 -11.37 -40.13 0.85
N GLU A 551 -10.52 -40.23 1.89
CA GLU A 551 -9.80 -41.46 2.29
C GLU A 551 -8.74 -41.16 3.35
N ALA A 552 -9.15 -40.72 4.54
CA ALA A 552 -8.31 -40.80 5.74
C ALA A 552 -9.16 -40.86 7.02
N ASP A 553 -10.28 -41.58 6.97
CA ASP A 553 -10.96 -42.02 8.20
C ASP A 553 -10.19 -43.24 8.76
N LYS A 554 -9.03 -42.98 9.35
CA LYS A 554 -8.42 -43.83 10.40
C LYS A 554 -7.20 -43.16 11.02
N LYS A 555 -7.47 -42.57 12.20
CA LYS A 555 -6.53 -42.15 13.26
C LYS A 555 -5.55 -41.04 12.87
N GLU A 556 -5.89 -39.80 13.20
CA GLU A 556 -4.87 -38.81 13.55
C GLU A 556 -5.40 -37.75 14.53
N ASN A 557 -4.46 -37.18 15.29
CA ASN A 557 -4.63 -36.53 16.59
C ASN A 557 -5.06 -35.06 16.46
N LYS A 558 -5.65 -34.51 17.55
CA LYS A 558 -6.30 -33.18 17.59
C LYS A 558 -5.37 -31.99 17.24
N GLU A 559 -4.05 -32.14 17.42
CA GLU A 559 -3.03 -31.11 17.09
C GLU A 559 -2.91 -30.82 15.57
N VAL A 560 -3.16 -31.79 14.68
CA VAL A 560 -2.98 -31.61 13.22
C VAL A 560 -4.14 -30.81 12.59
N LYS A 561 -5.26 -30.67 13.29
CA LYS A 561 -6.43 -29.90 12.82
C LYS A 561 -6.34 -28.41 13.10
N GLU A 562 -5.64 -28.01 14.16
CA GLU A 562 -5.55 -26.59 14.57
C GLU A 562 -4.41 -25.88 13.82
N GLU A 563 -3.31 -26.58 13.56
CA GLU A 563 -2.17 -26.07 12.77
C GLU A 563 -2.57 -25.78 11.30
N LYS A 564 -3.41 -26.64 10.69
CA LYS A 564 -3.94 -26.45 9.32
C LYS A 564 -4.95 -25.30 9.19
N VAL A 565 -5.56 -24.83 10.27
CA VAL A 565 -6.57 -23.75 10.24
C VAL A 565 -5.92 -22.38 10.46
N ALA A 566 -4.90 -22.30 11.32
CA ALA A 566 -4.10 -21.08 11.49
C ALA A 566 -3.34 -20.72 10.20
N GLU A 567 -2.71 -21.71 9.55
CA GLU A 567 -1.99 -21.53 8.27
C GLU A 567 -2.93 -21.13 7.12
N LYS A 568 -4.20 -21.59 7.16
CA LYS A 568 -5.25 -21.25 6.17
C LYS A 568 -5.76 -19.81 6.34
N THR A 569 -5.75 -19.29 7.57
CA THR A 569 -6.22 -17.93 7.89
C THR A 569 -5.16 -16.88 7.53
N GLU A 570 -3.88 -17.18 7.74
CA GLU A 570 -2.74 -16.34 7.37
C GLU A 570 -2.57 -16.25 5.84
N LYS A 571 -2.66 -17.38 5.11
CA LYS A 571 -2.63 -17.42 3.64
C LYS A 571 -3.78 -16.66 2.98
N SER A 572 -4.94 -16.60 3.65
CA SER A 572 -6.11 -15.85 3.15
C SER A 572 -5.94 -14.34 3.35
N ALA A 573 -5.41 -13.90 4.50
CA ALA A 573 -5.08 -12.49 4.73
C ALA A 573 -3.98 -11.96 3.80
N GLU A 574 -2.98 -12.80 3.50
CA GLU A 574 -1.88 -12.46 2.60
C GLU A 574 -2.29 -12.46 1.12
N LYS A 575 -3.20 -13.36 0.71
CA LYS A 575 -3.85 -13.33 -0.62
C LYS A 575 -4.71 -12.08 -0.80
N VAL A 576 -5.47 -11.68 0.23
CA VAL A 576 -6.27 -10.44 0.20
C VAL A 576 -5.37 -9.20 0.16
N ALA A 577 -4.24 -9.20 0.88
CA ALA A 577 -3.24 -8.14 0.78
C ALA A 577 -2.61 -8.06 -0.62
N LYS A 578 -2.28 -9.20 -1.25
CA LYS A 578 -1.76 -9.24 -2.63
C LYS A 578 -2.78 -8.73 -3.66
N VAL A 579 -4.07 -9.04 -3.50
CA VAL A 579 -5.14 -8.51 -4.36
C VAL A 579 -5.33 -7.00 -4.13
N LEU A 580 -5.26 -6.53 -2.88
CA LEU A 580 -5.30 -5.10 -2.56
C LEU A 580 -4.09 -4.33 -3.15
N PHE A 581 -2.91 -4.94 -3.20
CA PHE A 581 -1.72 -4.34 -3.82
C PHE A 581 -1.66 -4.49 -5.34
N SER A 582 -2.26 -5.54 -5.93
CA SER A 582 -2.33 -5.71 -7.40
C SER A 582 -3.31 -4.77 -8.08
N VAL A 583 -4.31 -4.26 -7.33
CA VAL A 583 -5.27 -3.24 -7.79
C VAL A 583 -4.66 -1.82 -7.75
N VAL A 584 -3.45 -1.65 -7.21
CA VAL A 584 -2.74 -0.35 -7.09
C VAL A 584 -1.58 -0.23 -8.10
N LYS A 585 -1.59 -1.00 -9.20
CA LYS A 585 -0.59 -0.84 -10.27
C LYS A 585 -0.79 0.44 -11.08
#